data_AF-A0A354FWR1-F1
#
_entry.id   AF-A0A354FWR1-F1
#
_cell.length_a   1.000
_cell.length_b   1.000
_cell.length_c   1.000
_cell.angle_alpha   90.00
_cell.angle_beta   90.00
_cell.angle_gamma   90.00
#
_symmetry.space_group_name_H-M   'P 1'
#
loop_
_entity.id
_entity.type
_entity.pdbx_description
1 polymer ?
#
loop_
_entity_poly.entity_id
_entity_poly.type
_entity_poly.pdbx_seq_one_letter_code
_entity_poly.pdbx_strand_id
1 'polypeptide(L)'
;RPGFGWLAGFDRMQRYQRYFYGIEDRISRLETQPLIRDEEKQNQFLPLWDEWMILWNEYPEAVRIWEIGWMLEEWRLQLFAPGVPHMGKVSAKRIQKALEI
;
A
#
# COMPACT_ATOMS: atom_id res chain seq x y z
N ARG A 1 -12.15 -10.43 14.11
CA ARG A 1 -12.92 -11.38 13.26
C ARG A 1 -12.25 -12.75 13.35
N PRO A 2 -12.95 -13.84 13.64
CA PRO A 2 -12.37 -15.19 13.55
C PRO A 2 -11.78 -15.43 12.15
N GLY A 3 -10.64 -16.12 12.05
CA GLY A 3 -10.01 -16.44 10.76
C GLY A 3 -9.20 -15.33 10.09
N PHE A 4 -9.08 -14.14 10.70
CA PHE A 4 -8.33 -13.00 10.13
C PHE A 4 -6.90 -13.36 9.72
N GLY A 5 -6.16 -14.09 10.58
CA GLY A 5 -4.78 -14.49 10.27
C GLY A 5 -4.65 -15.52 9.16
N TRP A 6 -5.71 -16.29 8.88
CA TRP A 6 -5.74 -17.26 7.78
C TRP A 6 -6.09 -16.59 6.46
N LEU A 7 -7.08 -15.69 6.47
CA LEU A 7 -7.51 -14.90 5.29
C LEU A 7 -6.46 -13.87 4.84
N ALA A 8 -5.72 -13.28 5.79
CA ALA A 8 -4.67 -12.30 5.48
C ALA A 8 -3.38 -12.93 4.90
N GLY A 9 -3.20 -14.25 5.07
CA GLY A 9 -1.97 -14.98 4.75
C GLY A 9 -0.89 -14.81 5.81
N PHE A 10 -0.41 -15.94 6.36
CA PHE A 10 0.57 -15.96 7.46
C PHE A 10 1.89 -15.22 7.10
N ASP A 11 2.41 -15.43 5.89
CA ASP A 11 3.63 -14.77 5.41
C ASP A 11 3.51 -13.24 5.34
N ARG A 12 2.29 -12.73 5.17
CA ARG A 12 2.00 -11.30 5.08
C ARG A 12 1.77 -10.69 6.46
N MET A 13 1.16 -11.44 7.38
CA MET A 13 1.04 -11.03 8.78
C MET A 13 2.38 -10.79 9.46
N GLN A 14 3.40 -11.61 9.15
CA GLN A 14 4.76 -11.41 9.66
C GLN A 14 5.37 -10.06 9.27
N ARG A 15 4.82 -9.40 8.24
CA ARG A 15 5.37 -8.16 7.67
C ARG A 15 4.65 -6.91 8.15
N TYR A 16 3.62 -7.04 8.99
CA TYR A 16 2.85 -5.89 9.45
C TYR A 16 3.70 -4.82 10.13
N GLN A 17 4.74 -5.23 10.84
CA GLN A 17 5.69 -4.33 11.49
C GLN A 17 6.28 -3.29 10.51
N ARG A 18 6.53 -3.67 9.25
CA ARG A 18 7.06 -2.76 8.22
C ARG A 18 6.09 -1.61 7.92
N TYR A 19 4.79 -1.89 7.88
CA TYR A 19 3.78 -0.86 7.62
C TYR A 19 3.67 0.11 8.79
N PHE A 20 3.77 -0.37 10.03
CA PHE A 20 3.82 0.50 11.20
C PHE A 20 5.06 1.39 11.21
N TYR A 21 6.25 0.85 10.90
CA TYR A 21 7.45 1.67 10.74
C TYR A 21 7.35 2.67 9.60
N GLY A 22 6.66 2.31 8.51
CA GLY A 22 6.42 3.24 7.40
C GLY A 22 5.52 4.41 7.80
N ILE A 23 4.53 4.18 8.66
CA ILE A 23 3.67 5.23 9.22
C ILE A 23 4.51 6.16 10.10
N GLU A 24 5.32 5.59 10.99
CA GLU A 24 6.21 6.35 11.87
C GLU A 24 7.23 7.20 11.07
N ASP A 25 7.89 6.63 10.06
CA ASP A 25 8.85 7.34 9.20
C ASP A 25 8.14 8.47 8.42
N ARG A 26 6.92 8.26 7.92
CA ARG A 26 6.16 9.34 7.25
C ARG A 26 5.86 10.48 8.21
N ILE A 27 5.40 10.19 9.43
CA ILE A 27 5.10 11.21 10.45
C ILE A 27 6.36 12.01 10.78
N SER A 28 7.49 11.34 11.03
CA SER A 28 8.77 12.01 11.30
C SER A 28 9.25 12.87 10.12
N ARG A 29 9.03 12.42 8.88
CA ARG A 29 9.37 13.20 7.68
C ARG A 29 8.50 14.44 7.52
N LEU A 30 7.23 14.41 7.91
CA LEU A 30 6.35 15.58 7.85
C LEU A 30 6.84 16.71 8.76
N GLU A 31 7.56 16.40 9.84
CA GLU A 31 8.16 17.41 10.72
C GLU A 31 9.38 18.10 10.10
N THR A 32 10.04 17.45 9.14
CA THR A 32 11.36 17.88 8.61
C THR A 32 11.35 18.27 7.13
N GLN A 33 10.33 17.86 6.37
CA GLN A 33 10.24 18.09 4.92
C GLN A 33 9.05 18.98 4.55
N PRO A 34 9.12 19.69 3.41
CA PRO A 34 7.99 20.48 2.93
C PRO A 34 6.76 19.61 2.68
N LEU A 35 5.62 20.01 3.26
CA LEU A 35 4.33 19.31 3.13
C LEU A 35 3.96 19.04 1.67
N ILE A 36 4.26 19.99 0.77
CA ILE A 36 3.92 19.88 -0.65
C ILE A 36 4.51 18.62 -1.32
N ARG A 37 5.68 18.14 -0.87
CA ARG A 37 6.29 16.91 -1.41
C ARG A 37 5.55 15.66 -0.97
N ASP A 38 4.99 15.66 0.22
CA ASP A 38 4.16 14.56 0.71
C ASP A 38 2.80 14.56 -0.01
N GLU A 39 2.20 15.74 -0.20
CA GLU A 39 0.99 15.92 -1.00
C GLU A 39 1.17 15.47 -2.45
N GLU A 40 2.28 15.79 -3.11
CA GLU A 40 2.59 15.33 -4.48
C GLU A 40 2.63 13.79 -4.57
N LYS A 41 3.15 13.10 -3.55
CA LYS A 41 3.14 11.64 -3.49
C LYS A 41 1.75 11.10 -3.20
N GLN A 42 0.99 11.78 -2.33
CA GLN A 42 -0.39 11.42 -2.02
C GLN A 42 -1.30 11.56 -3.24
N ASN A 43 -1.12 12.61 -4.05
CA ASN A 43 -1.84 12.82 -5.31
C ASN A 43 -1.56 11.71 -6.34
N GLN A 44 -0.38 11.08 -6.30
CA GLN A 44 -0.09 9.90 -7.11
C GLN A 44 -0.74 8.63 -6.55
N PHE A 45 -0.80 8.51 -5.22
CA PHE A 45 -1.26 7.31 -4.54
C PHE A 45 -2.79 7.16 -4.52
N LEU A 46 -3.49 8.24 -4.16
CA LEU A 46 -4.93 8.23 -3.89
C LEU A 46 -5.78 7.69 -5.05
N PRO A 47 -5.57 8.09 -6.32
CA PRO A 47 -6.42 7.61 -7.41
C PRO A 47 -6.40 6.08 -7.57
N LEU A 48 -5.23 5.45 -7.40
CA LEU A 48 -5.09 3.98 -7.49
C LEU A 48 -5.68 3.27 -6.27
N TRP A 49 -5.59 3.91 -5.10
CA TRP A 49 -6.23 3.41 -3.88
C TRP A 49 -7.75 3.44 -4.00
N ASP A 50 -8.32 4.54 -4.49
CA ASP A 50 -9.76 4.71 -4.63
C ASP A 50 -10.34 3.70 -5.64
N GLU A 51 -9.66 3.50 -6.77
CA GLU A 51 -10.04 2.48 -7.76
C GLU A 51 -10.00 1.07 -7.16
N TRP A 52 -8.92 0.73 -6.45
CA TRP A 52 -8.84 -0.55 -5.74
C TRP A 52 -9.93 -0.72 -4.69
N MET A 53 -10.26 0.34 -3.93
CA MET A 53 -11.30 0.31 -2.91
C MET A 53 -12.68 0.04 -3.51
N ILE A 54 -13.00 0.60 -4.68
CA ILE A 54 -14.23 0.30 -5.41
C ILE A 54 -14.29 -1.20 -5.72
N LEU A 55 -13.23 -1.73 -6.34
CA LEU A 55 -13.14 -3.14 -6.73
C LEU A 55 -13.18 -4.09 -5.52
N TRP A 56 -12.50 -3.74 -4.43
CA TRP A 56 -12.50 -4.51 -3.18
C TRP A 56 -13.91 -4.61 -2.58
N ASN A 57 -14.68 -3.52 -2.61
CA ASN A 57 -16.04 -3.53 -2.10
C ASN A 57 -17.00 -4.31 -3.02
N GLU A 58 -16.79 -4.26 -4.33
CA GLU A 58 -17.64 -4.96 -5.30
C GLU A 58 -17.33 -6.46 -5.36
N TYR A 59 -16.06 -6.85 -5.24
CA TYR A 59 -15.59 -8.23 -5.39
C TYR A 59 -14.65 -8.65 -4.24
N PRO A 60 -15.13 -8.70 -2.98
CA PRO A 60 -14.29 -8.92 -1.81
C PRO A 60 -13.61 -10.30 -1.76
N GLU A 61 -14.12 -11.30 -2.49
CA GLU A 61 -13.56 -12.66 -2.54
C GLU A 61 -12.59 -12.87 -3.73
N ALA A 62 -12.43 -11.87 -4.60
CA ALA A 62 -11.55 -11.98 -5.75
C ALA A 62 -10.08 -11.85 -5.31
N VAL A 63 -9.39 -13.00 -5.23
CA VAL A 63 -7.97 -13.10 -4.81
C VAL A 63 -7.05 -12.14 -5.57
N ARG A 64 -7.30 -11.88 -6.86
CA ARG A 64 -6.52 -10.92 -7.65
C ARG A 64 -6.56 -9.51 -7.05
N ILE A 65 -7.71 -9.07 -6.52
CA ILE A 65 -7.85 -7.75 -5.90
C ILE A 65 -7.05 -7.69 -4.61
N TRP A 66 -6.95 -8.79 -3.87
CA TRP A 66 -6.15 -8.85 -2.66
C TRP A 66 -4.67 -8.60 -2.99
N GLU A 67 -4.15 -9.23 -4.04
CA GLU A 67 -2.78 -9.01 -4.52
C GLU A 67 -2.52 -7.54 -4.90
N ILE A 68 -3.49 -6.88 -5.55
CA ILE A 68 -3.39 -5.46 -5.89
C ILE A 68 -3.31 -4.59 -4.62
N GLY A 69 -4.07 -4.93 -3.58
CA GLY A 69 -4.00 -4.27 -2.28
C GLY A 69 -2.59 -4.37 -1.67
N TRP A 70 -1.97 -5.54 -1.75
CA TRP A 70 -0.59 -5.72 -1.29
C TRP A 70 0.44 -4.96 -2.14
N MET A 71 0.21 -4.83 -3.45
CA MET A 71 1.03 -3.97 -4.30
C MET A 71 0.91 -2.49 -3.86
N LEU A 72 -0.30 -2.01 -3.57
CA LEU A 72 -0.52 -0.66 -3.05
C LEU A 72 0.21 -0.43 -1.73
N GLU A 73 0.11 -1.36 -0.79
CA GLU A 73 0.80 -1.26 0.51
C GLU A 73 2.33 -1.21 0.36
N GLU A 74 2.90 -2.05 -0.51
CA GLU A 74 4.33 -2.03 -0.78
C GLU A 74 4.77 -0.73 -1.49
N TRP A 75 3.96 -0.21 -2.41
CA TRP A 75 4.25 1.07 -3.07
C TRP A 75 4.08 2.27 -2.13
N ARG A 76 3.14 2.22 -1.19
CA ARG A 76 2.99 3.21 -0.11
C ARG A 76 4.28 3.33 0.69
N LEU A 77 4.86 2.19 1.09
CA LEU A 77 6.17 2.18 1.76
C LEU A 77 7.26 2.83 0.90
N GLN A 78 7.30 2.54 -0.40
CA GLN A 78 8.30 3.12 -1.31
C GLN A 78 8.16 4.63 -1.49
N LEU A 79 6.93 5.15 -1.51
CA LEU A 79 6.67 6.58 -1.63
C LEU A 79 7.01 7.33 -0.35
N PHE A 80 6.46 6.87 0.77
CA PHE A 80 6.43 7.66 2.01
C PHE A 80 7.55 7.31 2.98
N ALA A 81 8.07 6.08 2.91
CA ALA A 81 9.04 5.57 3.86
C ALA A 81 10.23 4.84 3.19
N PRO A 82 11.05 5.55 2.38
CA PRO A 82 12.14 4.93 1.62
C PRO A 82 13.25 4.31 2.49
N GLY A 83 13.27 4.61 3.80
CA GLY A 83 14.18 3.96 4.76
C GLY A 83 13.75 2.55 5.17
N VAL A 84 12.50 2.15 4.92
CA VAL A 84 11.99 0.82 5.24
C VAL A 84 12.37 -0.15 4.12
N PRO A 85 13.01 -1.30 4.40
CA PRO A 85 13.37 -2.27 3.37
C PRO A 85 12.17 -2.69 2.52
N HIS A 86 12.35 -2.67 1.19
CA HIS A 86 11.32 -3.03 0.21
C HIS A 86 11.47 -4.47 -0.27
N MET A 87 10.35 -5.16 -0.50
CA MET A 87 10.32 -6.57 -0.88
C MET A 87 10.28 -6.79 -2.41
N GLY A 88 10.27 -5.71 -3.19
CA GLY A 88 10.27 -5.76 -4.65
C GLY A 88 9.97 -4.40 -5.26
N LYS A 89 10.19 -4.24 -6.57
CA LYS A 89 9.86 -2.98 -7.26
C LYS A 89 8.39 -2.95 -7.64
N VAL A 90 7.61 -2.13 -6.92
CA VAL A 90 6.23 -1.80 -7.26
C VAL A 90 6.18 -0.34 -7.71
N SER A 91 5.32 -0.03 -8.67
CA SER A 91 5.17 1.34 -9.16
C SER A 91 3.72 1.60 -9.54
N ALA A 92 3.35 2.89 -9.64
CA ALA A 92 2.04 3.32 -10.13
C ALA A 92 1.64 2.58 -11.42
N LYS A 93 2.52 2.55 -12.41
CA LYS A 93 2.28 1.87 -13.70
C LYS A 93 2.01 0.37 -13.57
N ARG A 94 2.68 -0.31 -12.63
CA ARG A 94 2.44 -1.75 -12.39
C ARG A 94 1.10 -1.98 -11.72
N ILE A 95 0.71 -1.11 -10.80
CA ILE A 95 -0.58 -1.17 -10.12
C ILE A 95 -1.71 -0.84 -11.10
N GLN A 96 -1.58 0.21 -11.90
CA GLN A 96 -2.54 0.60 -12.93
C GLN A 96 -2.79 -0.56 -13.90
N LYS A 97 -1.73 -1.20 -14.41
CA LYS A 97 -1.88 -2.39 -15.26
C LYS A 97 -2.55 -3.57 -14.55
N ALA A 98 -2.39 -3.69 -13.24
CA ALA A 98 -3.07 -4.71 -12.46
C ALA A 98 -4.53 -4.34 -12.16
N LEU A 99 -4.89 -3.06 -12.17
CA LEU A 99 -6.26 -2.57 -12.01
C LEU A 99 -7.06 -2.66 -13.30
N GLU A 100 -6.40 -2.61 -14.47
CA GLU A 100 -7.00 -3.00 -15.75
C GLU A 100 -7.52 -4.46 -15.61
N ILE A 101 -8.85 -4.60 -15.54
CA ILE A 101 -9.58 -5.88 -15.49
C ILE A 101 -9.86 -6.36 -16.91
#